data_AF-A0A849Q0Q7-F1
#
_entry.id   AF-A0A849Q0Q7-F1
#
_cell.length_a   1.000
_cell.length_b   1.000
_cell.length_c   1.000
_cell.angle_alpha   90.00
_cell.angle_beta   90.00
_cell.angle_gamma   90.00
#
_symmetry.space_group_name_H-M   'P 1'
#
loop_
_entity.id
_entity.type
_entity.pdbx_description
1 polymer ?
#
loop_
_entity_poly.entity_id
_entity_poly.type
_entity_poly.pdbx_seq_one_letter_code
_entity_poly.pdbx_strand_id
1 'polypeptide(L)'
;MKNDAFLLQRNAQGLRDKLAVFSQSVLLKRPIAFILNNDAYIPFSVIGIFVILGAVFASAYFLQTDYEIRSHNMRKYFNTTLLNAGADIFFVDYLMGHKISGTHEAYYRADPEALKKKYIKYLPFLAIEDTEVHTIESEEYRMLREENEQMKKEFEQLKSSMRQEFAQMVDAKVDARI
;
A
#
# COMPACT_ATOMS: atom_id res chain seq x y z
N MET A 1 -2.01 -24.32 30.31
CA MET A 1 -3.32 -23.93 29.73
C MET A 1 -3.95 -22.67 30.38
N LYS A 2 -3.19 -21.76 31.01
CA LYS A 2 -3.73 -20.52 31.61
C LYS A 2 -3.26 -19.22 30.93
N ASN A 3 -2.37 -19.30 29.95
CA ASN A 3 -1.75 -18.11 29.33
C ASN A 3 -2.49 -17.59 28.10
N ASP A 4 -3.26 -18.44 27.40
CA ASP A 4 -3.95 -18.03 26.17
C ASP A 4 -5.20 -17.17 26.46
N ALA A 5 -5.81 -17.37 27.64
CA ALA A 5 -6.95 -16.56 28.10
C ALA A 5 -6.53 -15.13 28.46
N PHE A 6 -5.31 -14.92 28.97
CA PHE A 6 -4.80 -13.61 29.35
C PHE A 6 -4.48 -12.73 28.14
N LEU A 7 -3.97 -13.33 27.07
CA LEU A 7 -3.67 -12.63 25.81
C LEU A 7 -4.95 -12.19 25.08
N LEU A 8 -6.00 -13.02 25.11
CA LEU A 8 -7.32 -12.68 24.55
C LEU A 8 -7.99 -11.54 25.33
N GLN A 9 -7.84 -11.52 26.65
CA GLN A 9 -8.41 -10.47 27.50
C GLN A 9 -7.73 -9.11 27.27
N ARG A 10 -6.40 -9.09 27.13
CA ARG A 10 -5.63 -7.86 26.86
C ARG A 10 -5.94 -7.26 25.48
N ASN A 11 -6.18 -8.11 24.48
CA ASN A 11 -6.54 -7.67 23.12
C ASN A 11 -8.00 -7.17 23.04
N ALA A 12 -8.91 -7.77 23.81
CA ALA A 12 -10.29 -7.31 23.94
C ALA A 12 -10.41 -5.98 24.70
N GLN A 13 -9.61 -5.78 25.76
CA GLN A 13 -9.52 -4.50 26.47
C GLN A 13 -9.01 -3.39 25.53
N GLY A 14 -7.96 -3.66 24.75
CA GLY A 14 -7.40 -2.70 23.80
C GLY A 14 -8.37 -2.32 22.66
N LEU A 15 -9.22 -3.25 22.22
CA LEU A 15 -10.28 -2.94 21.25
C LEU A 15 -11.41 -2.10 21.89
N ARG A 16 -11.77 -2.36 23.15
CA ARG A 16 -12.77 -1.57 23.88
C ARG A 16 -12.28 -0.15 24.16
N ASP A 17 -11.00 0.02 24.51
CA ASP A 17 -10.39 1.33 24.73
C ASP A 17 -10.27 2.10 23.41
N LYS A 18 -9.93 1.43 22.30
CA LYS A 18 -9.93 2.05 20.96
C LYS A 18 -11.35 2.42 20.48
N LEU A 19 -12.35 1.59 20.77
CA LEU A 19 -13.75 1.90 20.46
C LEU A 19 -14.31 3.01 21.37
N ALA A 20 -13.86 3.14 22.61
CA ALA A 20 -14.21 4.24 23.50
C ALA A 20 -13.60 5.57 23.04
N VAL A 21 -12.34 5.57 22.57
CA VAL A 21 -11.67 6.74 21.98
C VAL A 21 -12.27 7.13 20.62
N PHE A 22 -12.69 6.14 19.82
CA PHE A 22 -13.37 6.38 18.54
C PHE A 22 -14.82 6.90 18.73
N SER A 23 -15.52 6.43 19.76
CA SER A 23 -16.84 6.96 20.15
C SER A 23 -16.74 8.40 20.69
N GLN A 24 -15.66 8.74 21.40
CA GLN A 24 -15.45 10.10 21.91
C GLN A 24 -15.01 11.13 20.85
N SER A 25 -14.45 10.69 19.71
CA SER A 25 -14.00 11.61 18.65
C SER A 25 -15.09 11.95 17.61
N VAL A 26 -16.25 11.30 17.67
CA VAL A 26 -17.44 11.64 16.87
C VAL A 26 -18.60 12.15 17.74
N LEU A 27 -18.30 12.66 18.95
CA LEU A 27 -19.16 13.65 19.58
C LEU A 27 -18.71 15.02 19.09
N LEU A 28 -19.08 15.32 17.84
CA LEU A 28 -19.22 16.69 17.38
C LEU A 28 -20.10 17.42 18.40
N LYS A 29 -19.45 18.15 19.31
CA LYS A 29 -20.04 19.32 19.97
C LYS A 29 -20.45 20.26 18.85
N ARG A 30 -21.62 20.01 18.25
CA ARG A 30 -22.35 21.02 17.52
C ARG A 30 -22.57 22.13 18.54
N PRO A 31 -22.10 23.37 18.30
CA PRO A 31 -22.48 24.46 19.16
C PRO A 31 -23.99 24.64 19.01
N ILE A 32 -24.76 24.13 19.98
CA ILE A 32 -26.19 24.41 20.13
C ILE A 32 -26.43 25.92 20.36
N ALA A 33 -25.36 26.72 20.49
CA ALA A 33 -25.42 28.18 20.55
C ALA A 33 -25.75 28.88 19.22
N PHE A 34 -25.80 28.20 18.06
CA PHE A 34 -26.16 28.86 16.79
C PHE A 34 -27.67 28.92 16.53
N ILE A 35 -28.52 28.27 17.36
CA ILE A 35 -29.98 28.24 17.17
C ILE A 35 -30.73 29.27 18.05
N LEU A 36 -30.03 30.16 18.76
CA LEU A 36 -30.66 31.21 19.58
C LEU A 36 -30.50 32.65 19.07
N ASN A 37 -30.09 32.84 17.82
CA ASN A 37 -30.28 34.11 17.12
C ASN A 37 -31.42 33.96 16.11
N ASN A 38 -32.63 34.15 16.61
CA ASN A 38 -33.88 34.04 15.87
C ASN A 38 -34.14 35.31 15.03
N ASP A 39 -33.20 35.69 14.15
CA ASP A 39 -33.35 36.85 13.25
C ASP A 39 -32.84 36.61 11.82
N ALA A 40 -32.46 35.37 11.48
CA ALA A 40 -32.20 34.98 10.09
C ALA A 40 -33.38 34.12 9.58
N TYR A 41 -34.39 34.79 9.03
CA TYR A 41 -35.45 34.15 8.24
C TYR A 41 -34.80 33.51 7.00
N ILE A 42 -34.39 32.24 7.12
CA ILE A 42 -34.01 31.41 5.97
C ILE A 42 -35.33 30.93 5.35
N PRO A 43 -35.71 31.41 4.16
CA PRO A 43 -36.99 31.05 3.58
C PRO A 43 -37.02 29.53 3.33
N PHE A 44 -38.16 28.89 3.62
CA PHE A 44 -38.38 27.44 3.42
C PHE A 44 -38.04 26.97 2.00
N SER A 45 -38.03 27.88 1.02
CA SER A 45 -37.56 27.63 -0.35
C SER A 45 -36.09 27.19 -0.43
N VAL A 46 -35.20 27.76 0.38
CA VAL A 46 -33.76 27.43 0.36
C VAL A 46 -33.52 26.05 0.96
N ILE A 47 -34.19 25.72 2.07
CA ILE A 47 -34.12 24.40 2.69
C ILE A 47 -34.69 23.34 1.74
N GLY A 48 -35.80 23.64 1.07
CA GLY A 48 -36.39 22.77 0.05
C GLY A 48 -35.44 22.48 -1.11
N ILE A 49 -34.71 23.48 -1.60
CA ILE A 49 -33.71 23.31 -2.66
C ILE A 49 -32.60 22.33 -2.23
N PHE A 50 -32.06 22.44 -1.01
CA PHE A 50 -31.02 21.53 -0.54
C PHE A 50 -31.54 20.09 -0.32
N VAL A 51 -32.79 19.91 0.11
CA VAL A 51 -33.41 18.58 0.23
C VAL A 51 -33.64 17.95 -1.13
N ILE A 52 -34.13 18.72 -2.11
CA ILE A 52 -34.34 18.24 -3.48
C ILE A 52 -33.00 17.93 -4.14
N LEU A 53 -32.00 18.80 -4.01
CA LEU A 53 -30.64 18.53 -4.51
C LEU A 53 -30.05 17.28 -3.85
N GLY A 54 -30.17 17.15 -2.53
CA GLY A 54 -29.69 15.97 -1.80
C GLY A 54 -30.38 14.69 -2.24
N ALA A 55 -31.69 14.72 -2.49
CA ALA A 55 -32.47 13.57 -2.97
C ALA A 55 -32.16 13.23 -4.44
N VAL A 56 -31.98 14.23 -5.31
CA VAL A 56 -31.58 14.03 -6.71
C VAL A 56 -30.15 13.50 -6.78
N PHE A 57 -29.24 14.01 -5.96
CA PHE A 57 -27.88 13.49 -5.85
C PHE A 57 -27.96 12.04 -5.34
N ALA A 58 -28.62 11.78 -4.21
CA ALA A 58 -28.79 10.42 -3.69
C ALA A 58 -29.36 9.47 -4.75
N SER A 59 -30.42 9.84 -5.48
CA SER A 59 -30.99 9.01 -6.55
C SER A 59 -30.06 8.83 -7.75
N ALA A 60 -29.29 9.85 -8.14
CA ALA A 60 -28.36 9.77 -9.26
C ALA A 60 -27.15 8.88 -8.94
N TYR A 61 -26.64 8.94 -7.72
CA TYR A 61 -25.53 8.10 -7.27
C TYR A 61 -25.98 6.70 -6.83
N PHE A 62 -27.21 6.54 -6.34
CA PHE A 62 -27.75 5.26 -5.89
C PHE A 62 -28.16 4.33 -7.04
N LEU A 63 -28.55 4.87 -8.19
CA LEU A 63 -28.93 4.06 -9.36
C LEU A 63 -27.74 3.53 -10.18
N GLN A 64 -26.50 3.84 -9.83
CA GLN A 64 -25.36 3.56 -10.72
C GLN A 64 -24.45 2.40 -10.29
N THR A 65 -24.76 1.66 -9.23
CA THR A 65 -23.86 0.58 -8.78
C THR A 65 -24.57 -0.69 -8.31
N ASP A 66 -25.45 -1.25 -9.13
CA ASP A 66 -25.64 -2.71 -9.14
C ASP A 66 -24.57 -3.34 -10.02
N TYR A 67 -23.29 -3.09 -9.70
CA TYR A 67 -22.19 -3.84 -10.29
C TYR A 67 -22.23 -5.23 -9.65
N GLU A 68 -22.92 -6.14 -10.31
CA GLU A 68 -22.88 -7.53 -9.90
C GLU A 68 -21.43 -7.99 -10.03
N ILE A 69 -20.79 -8.32 -8.91
CA ILE A 69 -19.40 -8.79 -8.84
C ILE A 69 -19.34 -10.19 -9.46
N ARG A 70 -19.34 -10.23 -10.79
CA ARG A 70 -19.22 -11.46 -11.59
C ARG A 70 -17.80 -11.59 -12.10
N SER A 71 -17.30 -12.83 -12.18
CA SER A 71 -15.99 -13.15 -12.74
C SER A 71 -15.74 -12.51 -14.11
N HIS A 72 -16.76 -12.47 -14.97
CA HIS A 72 -16.71 -11.82 -16.27
C HIS A 72 -16.46 -10.31 -16.18
N ASN A 73 -17.13 -9.63 -15.25
CA ASN A 73 -16.98 -8.19 -15.04
C ASN A 73 -15.60 -7.87 -14.46
N MET A 74 -15.08 -8.71 -13.56
CA MET A 74 -13.71 -8.58 -13.03
C MET A 74 -12.65 -8.73 -14.13
N ARG A 75 -12.83 -9.70 -15.04
CA ARG A 75 -11.94 -9.89 -16.20
C ARG A 75 -11.98 -8.71 -17.17
N LYS A 76 -13.17 -8.14 -17.40
CA LYS A 76 -13.35 -6.93 -18.22
C LYS A 76 -12.70 -5.70 -17.58
N TYR A 77 -12.88 -5.54 -16.27
CA TYR A 77 -12.23 -4.49 -15.48
C TYR A 77 -10.71 -4.59 -15.59
N PHE A 78 -10.14 -5.77 -15.33
CA PHE A 78 -8.69 -6.03 -15.45
C PHE A 78 -8.14 -5.61 -16.82
N ASN A 79 -8.79 -6.03 -17.91
CA ASN A 79 -8.37 -5.69 -19.27
C ASN A 79 -8.43 -4.16 -19.50
N THR A 80 -9.59 -3.57 -19.24
CA THR A 80 -9.85 -2.16 -19.54
C THR A 80 -8.92 -1.25 -18.71
N THR A 81 -8.73 -1.55 -17.43
CA THR A 81 -7.87 -0.79 -16.53
C THR A 81 -6.40 -0.84 -16.97
N LEU A 82 -5.89 -2.02 -17.36
CA LEU A 82 -4.50 -2.14 -17.83
C LEU A 82 -4.28 -1.42 -19.16
N LEU A 83 -5.20 -1.56 -20.11
CA LEU A 83 -5.11 -0.87 -21.40
C LEU A 83 -5.16 0.65 -21.23
N ASN A 84 -6.05 1.15 -20.37
CA ASN A 84 -6.14 2.59 -20.07
C ASN A 84 -4.89 3.12 -19.36
N ALA A 85 -4.20 2.28 -18.58
CA ALA A 85 -2.91 2.61 -17.97
C ALA A 85 -1.73 2.57 -18.97
N GLY A 86 -1.97 2.23 -20.24
CA GLY A 86 -0.96 2.17 -21.29
C GLY A 86 -0.20 0.84 -21.34
N ALA A 87 -0.76 -0.23 -20.78
CA ALA A 87 -0.19 -1.56 -20.95
C ALA A 87 -0.34 -2.07 -22.39
N ASP A 88 0.66 -2.82 -22.85
CA ASP A 88 0.66 -3.43 -24.18
C ASP A 88 -0.44 -4.50 -24.29
N ILE A 89 -1.16 -4.50 -25.42
CA ILE A 89 -2.28 -5.42 -25.68
C ILE A 89 -1.79 -6.86 -25.60
N PHE A 90 -0.62 -7.17 -26.16
CA PHE A 90 -0.04 -8.52 -26.09
C PHE A 90 0.26 -8.95 -24.66
N PHE A 91 0.72 -8.03 -23.81
CA PHE A 91 0.97 -8.30 -22.40
C PHE A 91 -0.33 -8.58 -21.64
N VAL A 92 -1.36 -7.77 -21.86
CA VAL A 92 -2.67 -7.96 -21.20
C VAL A 92 -3.33 -9.26 -21.68
N ASP A 93 -3.34 -9.52 -22.99
CA ASP A 93 -3.87 -10.75 -23.57
C ASP A 93 -3.13 -12.00 -23.05
N TYR A 94 -1.81 -11.92 -22.92
CA TYR A 94 -1.02 -12.99 -22.33
C TYR A 94 -1.40 -13.25 -20.86
N LEU A 95 -1.54 -12.22 -20.03
CA LEU A 95 -1.99 -12.35 -18.64
C LEU A 95 -3.42 -12.91 -18.54
N MET A 96 -4.26 -12.62 -19.53
CA MET A 96 -5.64 -13.11 -19.62
C MET A 96 -5.76 -14.54 -20.18
N GLY A 97 -4.64 -15.15 -20.58
CA GLY A 97 -4.60 -16.48 -21.19
C GLY A 97 -5.20 -16.53 -22.60
N HIS A 98 -5.24 -15.41 -23.32
CA HIS A 98 -5.65 -15.41 -24.72
C HIS A 98 -4.59 -16.07 -25.61
N LYS A 99 -5.04 -16.76 -26.66
CA LYS A 99 -4.14 -17.40 -27.62
C LYS A 99 -3.37 -16.32 -28.38
N ILE A 100 -2.05 -16.32 -28.22
CA ILE A 100 -1.16 -15.53 -29.05
C ILE A 100 -1.14 -16.16 -30.45
N SER A 101 -1.14 -15.35 -31.51
CA SER A 101 -1.02 -15.86 -32.88
C SER A 101 0.25 -16.73 -33.04
N GLY A 102 0.14 -17.84 -33.77
CA GLY A 102 1.17 -18.90 -33.80
C GLY A 102 2.56 -18.47 -34.27
N THR A 103 2.67 -17.35 -35.00
CA THR A 103 3.96 -16.78 -35.43
C THR A 103 4.71 -16.08 -34.28
N HIS A 104 4.01 -15.61 -33.25
CA HIS A 104 4.59 -14.92 -32.10
C HIS A 104 4.83 -15.83 -30.88
N GLU A 105 4.15 -16.98 -30.82
CA GLU A 105 4.33 -17.99 -29.76
C GLU A 105 5.76 -18.56 -29.74
N ALA A 106 6.39 -18.74 -30.91
CA ALA A 106 7.76 -19.22 -31.04
C ALA A 106 8.81 -18.25 -30.46
N TYR A 107 8.51 -16.95 -30.39
CA TYR A 107 9.42 -15.91 -29.90
C TYR A 107 9.15 -15.50 -28.45
N TYR A 108 7.96 -15.81 -27.92
CA TYR A 108 7.55 -15.36 -26.60
C TYR A 108 7.88 -16.41 -25.52
N ARG A 109 9.16 -16.50 -25.16
CA ARG A 109 9.54 -17.10 -23.86
C ARG A 109 9.34 -16.06 -22.78
N ALA A 110 8.13 -16.01 -22.25
CA ALA A 110 7.78 -15.21 -21.10
C ALA A 110 8.73 -15.49 -19.93
N ASP A 111 9.67 -14.58 -19.68
CA ASP A 111 10.46 -14.58 -18.47
C ASP A 111 9.55 -14.17 -17.29
N PRO A 112 9.33 -15.06 -16.30
CA PRO A 112 8.47 -14.75 -15.16
C PRO A 112 8.93 -13.51 -14.37
N GLU A 113 10.25 -13.26 -14.30
CA GLU A 113 10.78 -12.11 -13.57
C GLU A 113 10.47 -10.79 -14.28
N ALA A 114 10.71 -10.73 -15.59
CA ALA A 114 10.36 -9.58 -16.42
C ALA A 114 8.85 -9.29 -16.40
N LEU A 115 8.01 -10.33 -16.45
CA LEU A 115 6.56 -10.20 -16.35
C LEU A 115 6.12 -9.66 -14.99
N LYS A 116 6.66 -10.21 -13.90
CA LYS A 116 6.40 -9.72 -12.54
C LYS A 116 6.77 -8.24 -12.41
N LYS A 117 7.95 -7.85 -12.90
CA LYS A 117 8.40 -6.45 -12.86
C LYS A 117 7.46 -5.52 -13.62
N LYS A 118 7.00 -5.94 -14.81
CA LYS A 118 6.03 -5.18 -15.60
C LYS A 118 4.66 -5.11 -14.91
N TYR A 119 4.20 -6.21 -14.31
CA TYR A 119 2.92 -6.28 -13.60
C TYR A 119 2.88 -5.38 -12.35
N ILE A 120 3.96 -5.37 -11.55
CA ILE A 120 4.08 -4.51 -10.37
C ILE A 120 3.88 -3.03 -10.70
N LYS A 121 4.35 -2.57 -11.86
CA LYS A 121 4.15 -1.19 -12.32
C LYS A 121 2.68 -0.82 -12.48
N TYR A 122 1.84 -1.78 -12.90
CA TYR A 122 0.42 -1.54 -13.15
C TYR A 122 -0.48 -1.90 -11.97
N LEU A 123 0.06 -2.56 -10.95
CA LEU A 123 -0.68 -2.98 -9.76
C LEU A 123 -1.42 -1.83 -9.05
N PRO A 124 -0.85 -0.61 -8.92
CA PRO A 124 -1.56 0.51 -8.29
C PRO A 124 -2.86 0.89 -9.00
N PHE A 125 -2.96 0.70 -10.32
CA PHE A 125 -4.17 1.01 -11.07
C PHE A 125 -5.26 -0.05 -10.91
N LEU A 126 -4.89 -1.27 -10.50
CA LEU A 126 -5.81 -2.38 -10.28
C LEU A 126 -6.29 -2.45 -8.83
N ALA A 127 -5.58 -1.81 -7.90
CA ALA A 127 -5.92 -1.78 -6.50
C ALA A 127 -7.10 -0.80 -6.27
N ILE A 128 -8.05 -1.22 -5.43
CA ILE A 128 -9.19 -0.38 -5.02
C ILE A 128 -8.76 0.62 -3.95
N GLU A 129 -7.77 0.25 -3.14
CA GLU A 129 -7.17 1.08 -2.09
C GLU A 129 -5.71 1.41 -2.45
N ASP A 130 -5.21 2.54 -1.95
CA ASP A 130 -3.80 2.92 -2.06
C ASP A 130 -2.93 1.85 -1.38
N THR A 131 -2.42 0.92 -2.19
CA THR A 131 -1.67 -0.23 -1.71
C THR A 131 -0.19 0.01 -1.98
N GLU A 132 0.60 0.14 -0.91
CA GLU A 132 2.05 0.03 -1.02
C GLU A 132 2.41 -1.43 -1.31
N VAL A 133 3.26 -1.64 -2.32
CA VAL A 133 3.74 -2.99 -2.66
C VAL A 133 4.72 -3.44 -1.57
N HIS A 134 4.20 -4.09 -0.54
CA HIS A 134 5.02 -4.72 0.47
C HIS A 134 5.58 -6.03 -0.09
N THR A 135 6.90 -6.09 -0.26
CA THR A 135 7.56 -7.39 -0.45
C THR A 135 7.50 -8.09 0.89
N ILE A 136 6.67 -9.13 1.00
CA ILE A 136 6.63 -10.00 2.17
C ILE A 136 7.90 -10.85 2.12
N GLU A 137 9.00 -10.28 2.61
CA GLU A 137 10.20 -11.03 2.92
C GLU A 137 9.90 -11.89 4.15
N SER A 138 10.31 -13.18 4.16
CA SER A 138 10.20 -13.97 5.39
C SER A 138 11.02 -13.28 6.49
N GLU A 139 10.57 -13.37 7.73
CA GLU A 139 11.29 -12.77 8.88
C GLU A 139 12.77 -13.21 8.90
N GLU A 140 13.01 -14.47 8.56
CA GLU A 140 14.33 -15.08 8.41
C GLU A 140 15.18 -14.38 7.35
N TYR A 141 14.60 -14.02 6.20
CA TYR A 141 15.31 -13.31 5.14
C TYR A 141 15.69 -11.89 5.56
N ARG A 142 14.80 -11.21 6.28
CA ARG A 142 15.08 -9.86 6.81
C ARG A 142 16.23 -9.90 7.82
N MET A 143 16.19 -10.84 8.76
CA MET A 143 17.26 -11.04 9.74
C MET A 143 18.60 -11.37 9.06
N LEU A 144 18.59 -12.26 8.07
CA LEU A 144 19.78 -12.65 7.33
C LEU A 144 20.38 -11.48 6.53
N ARG A 145 19.53 -10.57 6.03
CA ARG A 145 19.97 -9.37 5.32
C ARG A 145 20.61 -8.36 6.27
N GLU A 146 20.00 -8.14 7.42
CA GLU A 146 20.53 -7.26 8.48
C GLU A 146 21.88 -7.78 9.00
N GLU A 147 21.99 -9.09 9.24
CA GLU A 147 23.23 -9.73 9.66
C GLU A 147 24.33 -9.57 8.59
N ASN A 148 24.00 -9.79 7.31
CA ASN A 148 24.94 -9.57 6.21
C ASN A 148 25.40 -8.10 6.10
N GLU A 149 24.51 -7.14 6.34
CA GLU A 149 24.87 -5.73 6.35
C GLU A 149 25.76 -5.36 7.54
N GLN A 150 25.51 -5.91 8.73
CA GLN A 150 26.37 -5.72 9.90
C GLN A 150 27.75 -6.33 9.67
N MET A 151 27.82 -7.57 9.20
CA MET A 151 29.09 -8.24 8.89
C MET A 151 29.91 -7.43 7.86
N LYS A 152 29.27 -6.84 6.84
CA LYS A 152 29.97 -5.98 5.88
C LYS A 152 30.52 -4.71 6.52
N LYS A 153 29.76 -4.08 7.41
CA LYS A 153 30.22 -2.88 8.14
C LYS A 153 31.41 -3.20 9.05
N GLU A 154 31.32 -4.29 9.80
CA GLU A 154 32.41 -4.77 10.66
C GLU A 154 33.65 -5.12 9.85
N PHE A 155 33.47 -5.78 8.70
CA PHE A 155 34.57 -6.13 7.80
C PHE A 155 35.27 -4.89 7.24
N GLU A 156 34.52 -3.87 6.82
CA GLU A 156 35.10 -2.60 6.34
C GLU A 156 35.78 -1.82 7.47
N GLN A 157 35.21 -1.81 8.68
CA GLN A 157 35.84 -1.21 9.86
C GLN A 157 37.15 -1.91 10.20
N LEU A 158 37.16 -3.24 10.31
CA LEU A 158 38.36 -4.03 10.59
C LEU A 158 39.44 -3.79 9.54
N LYS A 159 39.07 -3.80 8.25
CA LYS A 159 39.99 -3.50 7.15
C LYS A 159 40.57 -2.09 7.24
N SER A 160 39.78 -1.11 7.67
CA SER A 160 40.26 0.26 7.88
C SER A 160 41.25 0.35 9.05
N SER A 161 40.97 -0.30 10.17
CA SER A 161 41.85 -0.37 11.33
C SER A 161 43.17 -1.06 10.98
N MET A 162 43.11 -2.21 10.31
CA MET A 162 44.31 -2.90 9.83
C MET A 162 45.15 -2.01 8.92
N ARG A 163 44.54 -1.28 7.98
CA ARG A 163 45.27 -0.34 7.11
C ARG A 163 45.96 0.78 7.89
N GLN A 164 45.31 1.30 8.93
CA GLN A 164 45.89 2.33 9.79
C GLN A 164 47.07 1.78 10.62
N GLU A 165 46.92 0.59 11.19
CA GLU A 165 48.01 -0.08 11.93
C GLU A 165 49.21 -0.38 11.02
N PHE A 166 48.97 -0.85 9.80
CA PHE A 166 50.04 -1.07 8.82
C PHE A 166 50.77 0.23 8.46
N ALA A 167 50.05 1.35 8.31
CA ALA A 167 50.69 2.64 8.04
C ALA A 167 51.57 3.09 9.21
N GLN A 168 51.09 2.96 10.45
CA GLN A 168 51.87 3.29 11.65
C GLN A 168 53.11 2.42 11.83
N MET A 169 53.03 1.12 11.50
CA MET A 169 54.19 0.23 11.53
C MET A 169 55.24 0.54 10.47
N VAL A 170 54.82 1.05 9.30
CA VAL A 170 55.75 1.47 8.25
C VAL A 170 56.47 2.75 8.68
N ASP A 171 55.74 3.74 9.19
CA ASP A 171 56.31 5.00 9.67
C ASP A 171 57.29 4.79 10.82
N ALA A 172 56.93 3.97 11.83
CA ALA A 172 57.81 3.65 12.95
C ALA A 172 59.11 2.93 12.53
N LYS A 173 59.09 2.16 11.43
CA LYS A 173 60.30 1.50 10.90
C LYS A 173 61.19 2.44 10.07
N VAL A 174 60.61 3.49 9.50
CA VAL A 174 61.37 4.54 8.79
C VAL A 174 62.10 5.41 9.82
N ASP A 175 61.42 5.78 10.90
CA ASP A 175 62.02 6.58 11.99
C ASP A 175 63.13 5.85 12.74
N ALA A 176 63.03 4.53 12.91
CA ALA A 176 64.08 3.71 13.53
C ALA A 176 65.32 3.48 12.64
N ARG A 177 65.33 3.99 11.40
CA ARG A 177 66.39 3.78 10.41
C ARG A 177 67.18 5.06 10.07
N ILE A 178 66.80 6.20 10.66
CA ILE A 178 67.50 7.49 10.62
C ILE A 178 68.32 7.64 11.90
#